data_AF-E4NPZ4-F1
#
_entry.id   AF-E4NPZ4-F1
#
_cell.length_a   1.000
_cell.length_b   1.000
_cell.length_c   1.000
_cell.angle_alpha   90.00
_cell.angle_beta   90.00
_cell.angle_gamma   90.00
#
_symmetry.space_group_name_H-M   'P 1'
#
loop_
_entity.id
_entity.type
_entity.pdbx_description
1 polymer ?
#
loop_
_entity_poly.entity_id
_entity_poly.type
_entity_poly.pdbx_seq_one_letter_code
_entity_poly.pdbx_strand_id
1 'polypeptide(L)' 'MQGDDHSADETAPLTIELCRQDGRIVVRRDTALGTFSRTIER' A
#
# COMPACT_ATOMS: atom_id res chain seq x y z
N MET A 1 -1.79 7.85 22.53
CA MET A 1 -1.48 8.81 21.44
C MET A 1 -0.73 8.04 20.36
N GLN A 2 -1.40 7.69 19.28
CA GLN A 2 -0.76 7.21 18.06
C GLN A 2 -1.54 7.85 16.92
N GLY A 3 -1.07 9.02 16.49
CA GLY A 3 -1.59 9.70 15.32
C GLY A 3 -1.20 8.87 14.11
N ASP A 4 -2.15 8.10 13.60
CA ASP A 4 -2.08 7.66 12.21
C ASP A 4 -2.38 8.91 11.37
N ASP A 5 -1.31 9.52 10.90
CA ASP A 5 -1.30 10.61 9.94
C ASP A 5 -1.74 10.05 8.57
N HIS A 6 -3.02 9.70 8.48
CA HIS A 6 -3.67 9.12 7.30
C HIS A 6 -3.99 10.21 6.28
N SER A 7 -2.96 10.95 5.88
CA SER A 7 -3.00 11.88 4.75
C SER A 7 -2.46 11.21 3.49
N ALA A 8 -2.75 9.91 3.30
CA ALA A 8 -2.45 9.24 2.04
C ALA A 8 -3.55 9.63 1.05
N ASP A 9 -3.20 10.45 0.06
CA ASP A 9 -4.08 10.90 -1.02
C ASP A 9 -5.05 9.78 -1.43
N GLU A 10 -6.31 9.89 -0.99
CA GLU A 10 -7.33 8.83 -1.14
C GLU A 10 -7.78 8.69 -2.60
N THR A 11 -7.38 9.62 -3.45
CA THR A 11 -7.77 9.67 -4.87
C THR A 11 -6.80 8.91 -5.77
N ALA A 12 -5.57 8.66 -5.31
CA ALA A 12 -4.59 7.89 -6.06
C ALA A 12 -4.96 6.39 -6.11
N PRO A 13 -4.89 5.76 -7.31
CA PRO A 13 -5.31 4.38 -7.48
C PRO A 13 -4.44 3.41 -6.66
N LEU A 14 -5.09 2.41 -6.07
CA LEU A 14 -4.42 1.30 -5.40
C LEU A 14 -4.11 0.19 -6.40
N THR A 15 -2.85 -0.25 -6.41
CA THR A 15 -2.44 -1.48 -7.08
C THR A 15 -2.34 -2.59 -6.05
N ILE A 16 -3.07 -3.68 -6.26
CA ILE A 16 -3.05 -4.86 -5.40
C ILE A 16 -2.48 -6.01 -6.22
N GLU A 17 -1.32 -6.53 -5.80
CA GLU A 17 -0.62 -7.63 -6.46
C GLU A 17 -0.57 -8.85 -5.53
N LEU A 18 -0.96 -10.01 -6.06
CA LEU A 18 -0.80 -11.29 -5.38
C LEU A 18 0.53 -11.91 -5.81
N CYS A 19 1.48 -11.99 -4.88
CA CYS A 19 2.73 -12.71 -5.09
C CYS A 19 2.46 -14.22 -5.01
N ARG A 20 2.31 -14.87 -6.18
CA ARG A 20 1.97 -16.31 -6.25
C ARG A 20 3.03 -17.24 -5.67
N GLN A 21 4.26 -16.77 -5.50
CA GLN A 21 5.38 -17.57 -5.00
C GLN A 21 5.30 -17.81 -3.49
N ASP A 22 4.90 -16.80 -2.72
CA ASP A 22 4.87 -16.81 -1.25
C ASP A 22 3.47 -16.55 -0.67
N GLY A 23 2.47 -16.31 -1.53
CA GLY A 23 1.09 -16.08 -1.13
C GLY A 23 0.86 -14.71 -0.48
N ARG A 24 1.85 -13.81 -0.55
CA ARG A 24 1.74 -12.47 0.03
C ARG A 24 0.95 -11.52 -0.85
N ILE A 25 0.31 -10.54 -0.23
CA ILE A 25 -0.38 -9.47 -0.92
C ILE A 25 0.46 -8.20 -0.80
N VAL A 26 0.81 -7.60 -1.94
CA VAL A 26 1.48 -6.30 -1.98
C VAL A 26 0.46 -5.25 -2.40
N VAL A 27 0.27 -4.26 -1.54
CA VAL A 27 -0.55 -3.09 -1.82
C VAL A 27 0.37 -1.92 -2.10
N ARG A 28 0.31 -1.37 -3.32
CA ARG A 28 1.09 -0.21 -3.77
C ARG A 28 0.18 0.96 -4.10
N ARG A 29 0.58 2.17 -3.71
CA ARG A 29 -0.02 3.42 -4.14
C ARG A 29 1.07 4.36 -4.59
N ASP A 30 0.96 4.83 -5.84
CA ASP A 30 1.85 5.85 -6.38
C ASP A 30 1.20 7.22 -6.16
N THR A 31 1.92 8.13 -5.49
CA THR A 31 1.49 9.50 -5.21
C THR A 31 2.52 10.49 -5.75
N ALA A 32 2.16 11.78 -5.79
CA ALA A 32 3.12 12.83 -6.15
C ALA A 32 4.33 12.90 -5.21
N LEU A 33 4.21 12.38 -3.98
CA LEU A 33 5.27 12.35 -2.98
C LEU A 33 6.12 11.07 -3.04
N GLY A 34 5.77 10.14 -3.93
CA GLY A 34 6.44 8.86 -4.10
C GLY A 34 5.51 7.66 -3.94
N THR A 35 6.12 6.48 -3.92
CA THR A 35 5.43 5.20 -3.87
C THR A 35 5.34 4.71 -2.43
N PHE A 36 4.12 4.50 -1.94
CA PHE A 36 3.86 3.75 -0.72
C PHE A 36 3.60 2.28 -1.04
N SER A 37 4.28 1.37 -0.34
CA SER A 37 4.06 -0.06 -0.47
C SER A 37 3.91 -0.73 0.89
N ARG A 38 2.90 -1.58 1.03
CA ARG A 38 2.70 -2.42 2.21
C ARG A 38 2.52 -3.87 1.80
N THR A 39 3.24 -4.75 2.48
CA THR A 39 3.07 -6.20 2.33
C THR A 39 2.16 -6.71 3.45
N ILE A 40 1.15 -7.49 3.07
CA ILE A 40 0.23 -8.17 3.97
C ILE A 40 0.56 -9.66 3.92
N GLU A 41 0.92 -10.20 5.07
CA GLU A 41 1.15 -11.62 5.30
C GLU A 41 -0.06 -12.20 6.05
N ARG A 42 -0.24 -13.52 5.94
CA ARG A 42 -1.35 -14.24 6.60
C ARG A 42 -1.20 -14.30 8.11
#